data_AF-A0A327HHQ2-F1
#
_entry.id   AF-A0A327HHQ2-F1
#
_cell.length_a   1.000
_cell.length_b   1.000
_cell.length_c   1.000
_cell.angle_alpha   90.00
_cell.angle_beta   90.00
_cell.angle_gamma   90.00
#
_symmetry.space_group_name_H-M   'P 1'
#
loop_
_entity.id
_entity.type
_entity.pdbx_description
1 polymer ?
#
loop_
_entity_poly.entity_id
_entity_poly.type
_entity_poly.pdbx_seq_one_letter_code
_entity_poly.pdbx_strand_id
1 'polypeptide(L)'
;MAWIGLDDTDTLSGGCTTFEFHRLVCILSDLSMDGSLWRLKDPRLVRLWPFASKRTRGNAALAVKIDIEKKNESILFEILQQWFSELIIRISKLDVIQSDHSGRRQHSPEPCLLYLREQVPEFYWMAVRKEISANKVLKQISGLDGSKYWQIGKKISGLVGALAAISWIGDLDYTWELTAYRFKENYRTQRIISKESIKEISEKYPGTFLNRDPNSEKSIISPNTPCPVLYGIRAESENDAQLAHLYLQSIGKNEKSSEFRIWRTNQATGDHIEKTFTSTLMSNPKIIKGGHVILNVLDNGNHLNQKELVAFSESGNVNTLAQKLTVGDIIQWEGMEANSKTIHLEKLRLMRAKLRNCKRPTCICGYKYISLGKNKPLKCKKCHTLSPRLWNGSCDIPYIWVEPDASQRRHLAKPIERMTLR
;
A
#
# COMPACT_ATOMS: atom_id res chain seq x y z
N MET A 1 21.91 -4.91 -20.62
CA MET A 1 21.16 -4.15 -19.59
C MET A 1 21.29 -4.86 -18.26
N ALA A 2 21.23 -4.12 -17.16
CA ALA A 2 21.29 -4.64 -15.80
C ALA A 2 20.47 -3.76 -14.84
N TRP A 3 20.46 -4.15 -13.57
CA TRP A 3 19.69 -3.53 -12.50
C TRP A 3 20.52 -3.44 -11.24
N ILE A 4 20.31 -2.35 -10.50
CA ILE A 4 20.84 -2.16 -9.16
C ILE A 4 19.63 -2.02 -8.22
N GLY A 5 19.62 -2.77 -7.12
CA GLY A 5 18.57 -2.73 -6.10
C GLY A 5 19.13 -2.50 -4.70
N LEU A 6 18.41 -1.78 -3.85
CA LEU A 6 18.79 -1.45 -2.48
C LEU A 6 17.59 -1.58 -1.54
N ASP A 7 17.81 -2.12 -0.34
CA ASP A 7 16.83 -2.14 0.74
C ASP A 7 17.50 -2.09 2.12
N ASP A 8 16.68 -1.87 3.16
CA ASP A 8 17.00 -2.04 4.59
C ASP A 8 18.11 -1.11 5.10
N THR A 9 17.99 0.19 4.76
CA THR A 9 18.98 1.23 5.13
C THR A 9 18.51 2.18 6.23
N ASP A 10 17.25 2.07 6.66
CA ASP A 10 16.62 3.01 7.58
C ASP A 10 16.25 2.37 8.92
N THR A 11 16.02 3.20 9.93
CA THR A 11 15.46 2.82 11.23
C THR A 11 14.32 3.76 11.61
N LEU A 12 13.67 3.51 12.75
CA LEU A 12 12.72 4.48 13.29
C LEU A 12 13.39 5.80 13.72
N SER A 13 14.67 5.77 14.11
CA SER A 13 15.43 6.92 14.61
C SER A 13 15.95 7.85 13.51
N GLY A 14 16.11 7.32 12.29
CA GLY A 14 16.68 8.05 11.17
C GLY A 14 17.00 7.15 9.98
N GLY A 15 17.72 7.69 9.00
CA GLY A 15 17.94 7.02 7.72
C GLY A 15 16.72 7.12 6.80
N CYS A 16 16.94 6.84 5.52
CA CYS A 16 15.89 6.77 4.51
C CYS A 16 16.40 6.07 3.25
N THR A 17 15.83 4.91 2.93
CA THR A 17 16.25 4.13 1.76
C THR A 17 16.08 4.87 0.45
N THR A 18 15.02 5.69 0.32
CA THR A 18 14.85 6.52 -0.88
C THR A 18 15.96 7.57 -1.02
N PHE A 19 16.40 8.18 0.08
CA PHE A 19 17.45 9.20 0.07
C PHE A 19 18.83 8.61 -0.20
N GLU A 20 19.20 7.51 0.45
CA GLU A 20 20.48 6.83 0.20
C GLU A 20 20.53 6.32 -1.25
N PHE A 21 19.45 5.74 -1.76
CA PHE A 21 19.39 5.32 -3.15
C PHE A 21 19.40 6.51 -4.13
N HIS A 22 18.71 7.62 -3.81
CA HIS A 22 18.79 8.84 -4.60
C HIS A 22 20.23 9.33 -4.75
N ARG A 23 21.00 9.36 -3.65
CA ARG A 23 22.42 9.75 -3.65
C ARG A 23 23.27 8.81 -4.50
N LEU A 24 23.06 7.50 -4.42
CA LEU A 24 23.74 6.54 -5.29
C LEU A 24 23.46 6.84 -6.76
N VAL A 25 22.19 7.06 -7.12
CA VAL A 25 21.79 7.34 -8.50
C VAL A 25 22.37 8.67 -8.99
N CYS A 26 22.49 9.70 -8.14
CA CYS A 26 23.17 10.96 -8.50
C CYS A 26 24.65 10.71 -8.79
N ILE A 27 25.38 10.06 -7.87
CA ILE A 27 26.81 9.72 -8.06
C ILE A 27 27.04 8.95 -9.37
N LEU A 28 26.22 7.94 -9.64
CA LEU A 28 26.32 7.15 -10.87
C LEU A 28 25.93 7.95 -12.13
N SER A 29 25.07 8.95 -12.01
CA SER A 29 24.69 9.83 -13.12
C SER A 29 25.82 10.81 -13.44
N ASP A 30 26.43 11.41 -12.41
CA ASP A 30 27.52 12.37 -12.56
C ASP A 30 28.75 11.70 -13.17
N LEU A 31 29.11 10.50 -12.70
CA LEU A 31 30.23 9.70 -13.24
C LEU A 31 29.97 9.14 -14.65
N SER A 32 28.73 9.22 -15.14
CA SER A 32 28.37 8.84 -16.50
C SER A 32 28.58 9.99 -17.49
N MET A 33 28.69 11.25 -17.04
CA MET A 33 28.95 12.38 -17.94
C MET A 33 30.41 12.34 -18.44
N ASP A 34 30.64 12.78 -19.69
CA ASP A 34 31.96 12.84 -20.38
C ASP A 34 32.58 11.50 -20.85
N GLY A 35 31.78 10.65 -21.53
CA GLY A 35 32.23 9.40 -22.17
C GLY A 35 31.40 8.15 -21.84
N SER A 36 30.35 8.36 -21.02
CA SER A 36 29.28 7.44 -20.58
C SER A 36 29.53 5.94 -20.74
N LEU A 37 30.17 5.36 -19.73
CA LEU A 37 30.30 3.91 -19.55
C LEU A 37 28.94 3.20 -19.33
N TRP A 38 27.92 3.94 -18.87
CA TRP A 38 26.56 3.47 -18.66
C TRP A 38 25.51 4.58 -18.71
N ARG A 39 24.21 4.23 -18.77
CA ARG A 39 23.08 5.16 -18.62
C ARG A 39 22.03 4.61 -17.64
N LEU A 40 21.59 5.44 -16.70
CA LEU A 40 20.53 5.08 -15.74
C LEU A 40 19.13 5.38 -16.31
N LYS A 41 18.18 4.49 -16.05
CA LYS A 41 16.79 4.56 -16.50
C LYS A 41 15.86 3.96 -15.44
N ASP A 42 14.56 4.27 -15.50
CA ASP A 42 13.50 3.63 -14.70
C ASP A 42 13.84 3.51 -13.19
N PRO A 43 14.01 4.62 -12.44
CA PRO A 43 14.10 4.59 -10.99
C PRO A 43 12.78 4.07 -10.42
N ARG A 44 12.86 3.08 -9.52
CA ARG A 44 11.71 2.39 -8.97
C ARG A 44 11.66 2.49 -7.46
N LEU A 45 10.45 2.66 -6.94
CA LEU A 45 10.11 2.50 -5.54
C LEU A 45 9.08 1.39 -5.42
N VAL A 46 9.46 0.25 -4.85
CA VAL A 46 8.64 -0.95 -4.81
C VAL A 46 8.29 -1.28 -3.36
N ARG A 47 6.99 -1.22 -3.05
CA ARG A 47 6.42 -1.64 -1.77
C ARG A 47 6.27 -3.16 -1.75
N LEU A 48 6.60 -3.78 -0.63
CA LEU A 48 6.58 -5.22 -0.43
C LEU A 48 5.50 -5.59 0.58
N TRP A 49 5.41 -6.89 0.92
CA TRP A 49 4.35 -7.41 1.78
C TRP A 49 4.23 -6.61 3.08
N PRO A 50 3.07 -5.95 3.33
CA PRO A 50 2.95 -5.05 4.47
C PRO A 50 3.12 -5.70 5.85
N PHE A 51 3.04 -7.02 5.99
CA PHE A 51 3.19 -7.71 7.28
C PHE A 51 4.59 -8.26 7.56
N ALA A 52 5.57 -7.95 6.72
CA ALA A 52 6.95 -8.40 6.93
C ALA A 52 7.46 -8.03 8.34
N SER A 53 8.07 -9.00 9.01
CA SER A 53 8.49 -8.88 10.42
C SER A 53 9.53 -7.78 10.64
N LYS A 54 10.53 -7.71 9.75
CA LYS A 54 11.68 -6.79 9.83
C LYS A 54 11.48 -5.41 9.19
N ARG A 55 10.27 -5.03 8.72
CA ARG A 55 10.06 -3.71 8.09
C ARG A 55 10.35 -2.54 9.04
N THR A 56 10.79 -1.40 8.55
CA THR A 56 10.96 -0.19 9.36
C THR A 56 9.70 0.66 9.29
N ARG A 57 9.45 1.29 8.13
CA ARG A 57 8.22 2.05 7.80
C ARG A 57 7.83 1.82 6.34
N GLY A 58 6.62 1.31 6.12
CA GLY A 58 6.05 1.16 4.77
C GLY A 58 6.71 0.12 3.85
N ASN A 59 7.69 -0.67 4.33
CA ASN A 59 8.32 -1.81 3.65
C ASN A 59 8.60 -1.58 2.15
N ALA A 60 9.54 -0.69 1.83
CA ALA A 60 9.87 -0.30 0.46
C ALA A 60 11.33 -0.55 0.13
N ALA A 61 11.56 -1.11 -1.04
CA ALA A 61 12.87 -1.27 -1.65
C ALA A 61 12.96 -0.46 -2.95
N LEU A 62 14.18 -0.18 -3.39
CA LEU A 62 14.45 0.69 -4.52
C LEU A 62 15.24 -0.05 -5.58
N ALA A 63 15.02 0.29 -6.85
CA ALA A 63 15.83 -0.22 -7.95
C ALA A 63 16.02 0.83 -9.04
N VAL A 64 17.06 0.68 -9.86
CA VAL A 64 17.27 1.48 -11.06
C VAL A 64 17.80 0.58 -12.17
N LYS A 65 17.36 0.82 -13.39
CA LYS A 65 17.90 0.16 -14.58
C LYS A 65 19.20 0.83 -14.97
N ILE A 66 20.21 0.04 -15.31
CA ILE A 66 21.49 0.53 -15.81
C ILE A 66 21.81 -0.12 -17.15
N ASP A 67 21.98 0.72 -18.16
CA ASP A 67 22.41 0.34 -19.49
C ASP A 67 23.94 0.36 -19.52
N ILE A 68 24.57 -0.80 -19.42
CA ILE A 68 26.03 -0.94 -19.25
C ILE A 68 26.56 -2.14 -20.05
N GLU A 69 27.70 -1.94 -20.72
CA GLU A 69 28.46 -3.00 -21.39
C GLU A 69 29.21 -3.87 -20.37
N LYS A 70 29.34 -5.18 -20.65
CA LYS A 70 30.05 -6.13 -19.76
C LYS A 70 31.46 -5.66 -19.39
N LYS A 71 32.20 -5.06 -20.34
CA LYS A 71 33.56 -4.58 -20.11
C LYS A 71 33.68 -3.46 -19.06
N ASN A 72 32.58 -2.75 -18.78
CA ASN A 72 32.55 -1.63 -17.84
C ASN A 72 32.04 -2.03 -16.44
N GLU A 73 31.64 -3.29 -16.23
CA GLU A 73 31.08 -3.75 -14.96
C GLU A 73 32.08 -3.71 -13.80
N SER A 74 33.36 -3.97 -14.07
CA SER A 74 34.41 -3.89 -13.05
C SER A 74 34.47 -2.51 -12.41
N ILE A 75 34.49 -1.46 -13.24
CA ILE A 75 34.49 -0.06 -12.82
C ILE A 75 33.25 0.26 -11.99
N LEU A 76 32.07 -0.16 -12.47
CA LEU A 76 30.82 0.00 -11.73
C LEU A 76 30.91 -0.68 -10.35
N PHE A 77 31.43 -1.90 -10.28
CA PHE A 77 31.50 -2.65 -9.04
C PHE A 77 32.46 -2.04 -8.01
N GLU A 78 33.54 -1.40 -8.44
CA GLU A 78 34.43 -0.64 -7.56
C GLU A 78 33.71 0.57 -6.95
N ILE A 79 32.98 1.33 -7.78
CA ILE A 79 32.16 2.47 -7.32
C ILE A 79 31.08 2.01 -6.34
N LEU A 80 30.35 0.95 -6.67
CA LEU A 80 29.32 0.38 -5.79
C LEU A 80 29.90 -0.12 -4.47
N GLN A 81 31.08 -0.75 -4.50
CA GLN A 81 31.78 -1.19 -3.30
C GLN A 81 32.20 0.00 -2.42
N GLN A 82 32.78 1.04 -3.00
CA GLN A 82 33.16 2.25 -2.26
C GLN A 82 31.93 2.91 -1.63
N TRP A 83 30.90 3.15 -2.45
CA TRP A 83 29.65 3.77 -1.98
C TRP A 83 29.00 2.97 -0.85
N PHE A 84 28.98 1.63 -0.98
CA PHE A 84 28.41 0.75 0.05
C PHE A 84 29.24 0.79 1.34
N SER A 85 30.58 0.83 1.27
CA SER A 85 31.43 1.01 2.44
C SER A 85 31.11 2.32 3.18
N GLU A 86 30.89 3.41 2.45
CA GLU A 86 30.49 4.69 3.07
C GLU A 86 29.06 4.65 3.63
N LEU A 87 28.15 3.94 2.99
CA LEU A 87 26.79 3.71 3.50
C LEU A 87 26.84 3.02 4.86
N ILE A 88 27.68 2.00 5.03
CA ILE A 88 27.84 1.29 6.30
C ILE A 88 28.25 2.26 7.41
N ILE A 89 29.19 3.16 7.15
CA ILE A 89 29.66 4.18 8.11
C ILE A 89 28.54 5.16 8.48
N ARG A 90 27.66 5.50 7.53
CA ARG A 90 26.49 6.37 7.81
C ARG A 90 25.45 5.65 8.66
N ILE A 91 25.11 4.41 8.29
CA ILE A 91 24.10 3.60 8.97
C ILE A 91 24.56 3.20 10.38
N SER A 92 25.86 2.98 10.61
CA SER A 92 26.38 2.63 11.94
C SER A 92 26.17 3.73 12.98
N LYS A 93 25.84 4.95 12.56
CA LYS A 93 25.52 6.09 13.43
C LYS A 93 24.03 6.18 13.79
N LEU A 94 23.19 5.28 13.27
CA LEU A 94 21.75 5.27 13.53
C LEU A 94 21.40 4.45 14.77
N ASP A 95 20.57 5.03 15.64
CA ASP A 95 20.03 4.32 16.80
C ASP A 95 18.89 3.37 16.39
N VAL A 96 18.68 2.29 17.14
CA VAL A 96 17.49 1.42 16.99
C VAL A 96 16.49 1.77 18.08
N ILE A 97 15.50 2.59 17.73
CA ILE A 97 14.42 2.99 18.63
C ILE A 97 13.22 2.06 18.41
N GLN A 98 12.54 1.66 19.49
CA GLN A 98 11.32 0.85 19.42
C GLN A 98 10.09 1.72 19.14
N SER A 99 9.02 1.15 18.61
CA SER A 99 7.79 1.88 18.31
C SER A 99 6.89 1.96 19.54
N ASP A 100 6.46 3.17 19.93
CA ASP A 100 5.48 3.36 21.00
C ASP A 100 4.06 2.91 20.60
N HIS A 101 3.80 2.79 19.30
CA HIS A 101 2.49 2.43 18.73
C HIS A 101 2.35 0.94 18.39
N SER A 102 3.44 0.17 18.43
CA SER A 102 3.40 -1.24 18.08
C SER A 102 4.38 -2.04 18.94
N GLY A 103 3.93 -3.11 19.58
CA GLY A 103 4.80 -4.07 20.30
C GLY A 103 5.74 -4.89 19.40
N ARG A 104 5.89 -4.51 18.12
CA ARG A 104 6.75 -5.17 17.14
C ARG A 104 8.20 -4.72 17.34
N ARG A 105 9.07 -5.68 17.62
CA ARG A 105 10.51 -5.48 17.78
C ARG A 105 11.10 -4.84 16.53
N GLN A 106 11.78 -3.71 16.71
CA GLN A 106 12.60 -3.08 15.68
C GLN A 106 13.99 -3.71 15.66
N HIS A 107 14.52 -3.90 14.46
CA HIS A 107 15.83 -4.50 14.22
C HIS A 107 16.81 -3.41 13.74
N SER A 108 18.11 -3.66 13.93
CA SER A 108 19.14 -2.87 13.25
C SER A 108 19.03 -3.06 11.74
N PRO A 109 19.34 -2.03 10.93
CA PRO A 109 19.34 -2.16 9.48
C PRO A 109 20.28 -3.27 9.01
N GLU A 110 19.84 -4.01 8.00
CA GLU A 110 20.62 -5.02 7.29
C GLU A 110 20.72 -4.67 5.80
N PRO A 111 21.36 -3.53 5.47
CA PRO A 111 21.36 -3.00 4.12
C PRO A 111 22.00 -3.98 3.17
N CYS A 112 21.36 -4.18 2.02
CA CYS A 112 21.91 -5.00 0.95
C CYS A 112 21.78 -4.27 -0.38
N LEU A 113 22.88 -4.22 -1.12
CA LEU A 113 22.92 -3.75 -2.50
C LEU A 113 23.02 -4.97 -3.41
N LEU A 114 22.24 -4.99 -4.48
CA LEU A 114 22.18 -6.11 -5.42
C LEU A 114 22.35 -5.61 -6.84
N TYR A 115 23.20 -6.27 -7.62
CA TYR A 115 23.37 -6.09 -9.05
C TYR A 115 22.95 -7.37 -9.78
N LEU A 116 22.09 -7.23 -10.80
CA LEU A 116 21.64 -8.33 -11.64
C LEU A 116 21.51 -7.90 -13.10
N ARG A 117 21.92 -8.76 -14.03
CA ARG A 117 21.62 -8.59 -15.46
C ARG A 117 20.21 -9.03 -15.83
N GLU A 118 19.67 -9.99 -15.10
CA GLU A 118 18.37 -10.61 -15.35
C GLU A 118 17.40 -10.32 -14.20
N GLN A 119 16.17 -9.92 -14.55
CA GLN A 119 15.08 -9.78 -13.58
C GLN A 119 14.43 -11.15 -13.35
N VAL A 120 13.79 -11.34 -12.19
CA VAL A 120 13.03 -12.55 -11.90
C VAL A 120 11.57 -12.20 -11.57
N PRO A 121 10.71 -11.92 -12.57
CA PRO A 121 9.38 -11.31 -12.37
C PRO A 121 8.51 -12.00 -11.31
N GLU A 122 8.49 -13.34 -11.31
CA GLU A 122 7.71 -14.13 -10.35
C GLU A 122 8.09 -13.88 -8.89
N PHE A 123 9.34 -13.49 -8.63
CA PHE A 123 9.79 -13.18 -7.29
C PHE A 123 9.09 -11.96 -6.70
N TYR A 124 8.78 -10.95 -7.52
CA TYR A 124 8.06 -9.77 -7.08
C TYR A 124 6.67 -10.14 -6.51
N TRP A 125 5.90 -10.95 -7.24
CA TRP A 125 4.56 -11.36 -6.83
C TRP A 125 4.59 -12.17 -5.52
N MET A 126 5.62 -12.98 -5.31
CA MET A 126 5.84 -13.62 -4.03
C MET A 126 6.14 -12.61 -2.92
N ALA A 127 7.01 -11.63 -3.18
CA ALA A 127 7.52 -10.70 -2.17
C ALA A 127 6.49 -9.63 -1.74
N VAL A 128 5.53 -9.29 -2.63
CA VAL A 128 4.47 -8.33 -2.32
C VAL A 128 3.28 -8.97 -1.59
N ARG A 129 3.13 -10.30 -1.64
CA ARG A 129 1.96 -11.03 -1.10
C ARG A 129 2.23 -11.83 0.17
N LYS A 130 3.48 -12.17 0.49
CA LYS A 130 3.84 -12.96 1.68
C LYS A 130 5.27 -12.71 2.15
N GLU A 131 5.59 -13.19 3.34
CA GLU A 131 6.95 -13.18 3.86
C GLU A 131 7.86 -14.17 3.10
N ILE A 132 9.09 -13.73 2.81
CA ILE A 132 10.11 -14.54 2.16
C ILE A 132 11.35 -14.58 3.06
N SER A 133 11.89 -15.78 3.24
CA SER A 133 13.19 -15.97 3.91
C SER A 133 14.34 -15.52 3.01
N ALA A 134 15.25 -14.71 3.55
CA ALA A 134 16.45 -14.27 2.87
C ALA A 134 17.34 -15.43 2.36
N ASN A 135 17.34 -16.59 3.02
CA ASN A 135 18.09 -17.77 2.56
C ASN A 135 17.57 -18.31 1.22
N LYS A 136 16.26 -18.20 0.97
CA LYS A 136 15.66 -18.58 -0.32
C LYS A 136 16.13 -17.64 -1.43
N VAL A 137 16.24 -16.35 -1.12
CA VAL A 137 16.71 -15.30 -2.02
C VAL A 137 18.16 -15.54 -2.41
N LEU A 138 19.02 -15.86 -1.44
CA LEU A 138 20.43 -16.14 -1.70
C LEU A 138 20.62 -17.27 -2.70
N LYS A 139 19.90 -18.40 -2.53
CA LYS A 139 19.93 -19.53 -3.48
C LYS A 139 19.50 -19.11 -4.88
N GLN A 140 18.50 -18.24 -4.98
CA GLN A 140 18.00 -17.75 -6.26
C GLN A 140 19.00 -16.82 -6.94
N ILE A 141 19.64 -15.91 -6.20
CA ILE A 141 20.68 -15.02 -6.73
C ILE A 141 21.91 -15.81 -7.18
N SER A 142 22.38 -16.78 -6.38
CA SER A 142 23.55 -17.60 -6.72
C SER A 142 23.39 -18.41 -8.00
N GLY A 143 22.17 -18.64 -8.46
CA GLY A 143 21.90 -19.30 -9.75
C GLY A 143 21.94 -18.36 -10.97
N LEU A 144 22.07 -17.04 -10.77
CA LEU A 144 22.06 -16.05 -11.84
C LEU A 144 23.48 -15.63 -12.21
N ASP A 145 23.79 -15.70 -13.50
CA ASP A 145 25.09 -15.30 -14.04
C ASP A 145 25.34 -13.78 -13.87
N GLY A 146 26.57 -13.43 -13.51
CA GLY A 146 26.98 -12.05 -13.28
C GLY A 146 26.29 -11.35 -12.10
N SER A 147 25.63 -12.10 -11.21
CA SER A 147 25.05 -11.53 -10.00
C SER A 147 26.13 -11.09 -9.01
N LYS A 148 25.95 -9.90 -8.42
CA LYS A 148 26.85 -9.39 -7.37
C LYS A 148 26.02 -8.72 -6.29
N TYR A 149 26.39 -8.91 -5.03
CA TYR A 149 25.72 -8.24 -3.92
C TYR A 149 26.70 -7.80 -2.86
N TRP A 150 26.29 -6.82 -2.08
CA TRP A 150 27.03 -6.27 -0.95
C TRP A 150 26.16 -6.32 0.30
N GLN A 151 26.76 -6.66 1.43
CA GLN A 151 26.07 -6.89 2.70
C GLN A 151 26.97 -6.56 3.90
N ILE A 152 26.38 -6.47 5.09
CA ILE A 152 27.13 -6.29 6.35
C ILE A 152 27.30 -7.64 7.06
N GLY A 153 28.52 -8.19 7.07
CA GLY A 153 28.81 -9.45 7.76
C GLY A 153 27.96 -10.60 7.21
N LYS A 154 27.08 -11.20 8.04
CA LYS A 154 26.13 -12.26 7.66
C LYS A 154 24.68 -11.77 7.51
N LYS A 155 24.45 -10.46 7.56
CA LYS A 155 23.12 -9.85 7.51
C LYS A 155 22.65 -9.74 6.07
N ILE A 156 21.52 -10.37 5.76
CA ILE A 156 21.05 -10.56 4.38
C ILE A 156 19.57 -10.23 4.17
N SER A 157 18.85 -9.69 5.18
CA SER A 157 17.41 -9.42 4.98
C SER A 157 17.12 -8.42 3.86
N GLY A 158 17.97 -7.40 3.66
CA GLY A 158 17.82 -6.44 2.57
C GLY A 158 17.84 -7.07 1.17
N LEU A 159 18.41 -8.28 0.98
CA LEU A 159 18.38 -8.94 -0.33
C LEU A 159 16.96 -9.25 -0.79
N VAL A 160 16.02 -9.51 0.14
CA VAL A 160 14.62 -9.77 -0.19
C VAL A 160 14.04 -8.57 -0.93
N GLY A 161 14.19 -7.37 -0.40
CA GLY A 161 13.65 -6.18 -1.05
C GLY A 161 14.43 -5.74 -2.26
N ALA A 162 15.77 -5.80 -2.22
CA ALA A 162 16.59 -5.48 -3.38
C ALA A 162 16.23 -6.36 -4.59
N LEU A 163 16.07 -7.68 -4.40
CA LEU A 163 15.63 -8.58 -5.48
C LEU A 163 14.19 -8.27 -5.91
N ALA A 164 13.28 -7.98 -4.98
CA ALA A 164 11.89 -7.68 -5.32
C ALA A 164 11.75 -6.38 -6.13
N ALA A 165 12.52 -5.34 -5.79
CA ALA A 165 12.52 -4.08 -6.52
C ALA A 165 13.09 -4.23 -7.94
N ILE A 166 14.15 -5.04 -8.10
CA ILE A 166 14.67 -5.43 -9.42
C ILE A 166 13.63 -6.25 -10.18
N SER A 167 12.95 -7.19 -9.52
CA SER A 167 12.04 -8.15 -10.16
C SER A 167 10.72 -7.53 -10.63
N TRP A 168 10.27 -6.43 -10.04
CA TRP A 168 9.02 -5.78 -10.43
C TRP A 168 9.07 -5.33 -11.90
N ILE A 169 8.06 -5.65 -12.71
CA ILE A 169 8.00 -5.19 -14.12
C ILE A 169 7.19 -3.91 -14.27
N GLY A 170 6.07 -3.81 -13.54
CA GLY A 170 5.15 -2.68 -13.63
C GLY A 170 4.49 -2.58 -15.00
N ASP A 171 4.10 -3.71 -15.59
CA ASP A 171 3.37 -3.81 -16.87
C ASP A 171 1.84 -3.78 -16.69
N LEU A 172 1.32 -4.37 -15.59
CA LEU A 172 -0.12 -4.43 -15.32
C LEU A 172 -0.71 -3.09 -14.87
N ASP A 173 -0.07 -2.43 -13.91
CA ASP A 173 -0.45 -1.13 -13.35
C ASP A 173 0.77 -0.53 -12.66
N TYR A 174 0.86 0.80 -12.64
CA TYR A 174 1.88 1.52 -11.89
C TYR A 174 1.44 2.96 -11.69
N THR A 175 2.12 3.64 -10.77
CA THR A 175 1.96 5.06 -10.50
C THR A 175 3.32 5.72 -10.40
N TRP A 176 3.34 7.03 -10.22
CA TRP A 176 4.55 7.80 -10.02
C TRP A 176 4.55 8.41 -8.62
N GLU A 177 5.72 8.42 -7.98
CA GLU A 177 5.94 9.21 -6.76
C GLU A 177 7.14 10.12 -6.97
N LEU A 178 6.95 11.43 -6.80
CA LEU A 178 8.05 12.38 -6.66
C LEU A 178 8.38 12.54 -5.19
N THR A 179 9.58 12.15 -4.79
CA THR A 179 10.12 12.40 -3.44
C THR A 179 11.02 13.62 -3.46
N ALA A 180 10.65 14.65 -2.71
CA ALA A 180 11.45 15.86 -2.49
C ALA A 180 12.26 15.70 -1.19
N TYR A 181 13.53 16.10 -1.20
CA TYR A 181 14.44 16.03 -0.06
C TYR A 181 14.73 17.41 0.50
N ARG A 182 14.98 17.45 1.82
CA ARG A 182 15.25 18.68 2.58
C ARG A 182 16.74 18.99 2.56
N PHE A 183 17.05 20.27 2.72
CA PHE A 183 18.37 20.70 3.14
C PHE A 183 18.74 20.09 4.49
N LYS A 184 20.02 19.77 4.69
CA LYS A 184 20.51 19.03 5.86
C LYS A 184 20.24 19.76 7.17
N GLU A 185 20.27 21.09 7.13
CA GLU A 185 20.04 22.00 8.25
C GLU A 185 18.61 21.87 8.79
N ASN A 186 17.68 21.45 7.93
CA ASN A 186 16.26 21.31 8.29
C ASN A 186 15.91 19.91 8.83
N TYR A 187 16.85 18.95 8.86
CA TYR A 187 16.56 17.63 9.40
C TYR A 187 16.08 17.72 10.86
N ARG A 188 15.15 16.84 11.25
CA ARG A 188 14.52 16.81 12.60
C ARG A 188 13.67 18.03 12.99
N THR A 189 13.65 19.10 12.18
CA THR A 189 12.72 20.23 12.39
C THR A 189 11.34 19.92 11.82
N GLN A 190 10.31 20.67 12.24
CA GLN A 190 8.99 20.59 11.60
C GLN A 190 9.07 21.02 10.14
N ARG A 191 8.36 20.29 9.27
CA ARG A 191 8.28 20.61 7.84
C ARG A 191 7.37 21.81 7.62
N ILE A 192 7.81 22.75 6.80
CA ILE A 192 7.04 23.96 6.51
C ILE A 192 6.44 23.84 5.11
N ILE A 193 5.17 23.43 5.02
CA ILE A 193 4.41 23.35 3.76
C ILE A 193 2.99 23.86 4.03
N SER A 194 2.55 24.85 3.24
CA SER A 194 1.23 25.47 3.36
C SER A 194 0.12 24.47 3.05
N LYS A 195 -0.87 24.36 3.95
CA LYS A 195 -2.07 23.53 3.73
C LYS A 195 -2.85 23.99 2.48
N GLU A 196 -2.87 25.30 2.24
CA GLU A 196 -3.49 25.91 1.07
C GLU A 196 -2.79 25.45 -0.22
N SER A 197 -1.45 25.46 -0.23
CA SER A 197 -0.69 24.98 -1.40
C SER A 197 -0.92 23.49 -1.71
N ILE A 198 -1.11 22.66 -0.68
CA ILE A 198 -1.45 21.23 -0.83
C ILE A 198 -2.85 21.07 -1.40
N LYS A 199 -3.80 21.91 -1.01
CA LYS A 199 -5.15 21.92 -1.59
C LYS A 199 -5.09 22.31 -3.07
N GLU A 200 -4.35 23.36 -3.39
CA GLU A 200 -4.22 23.88 -4.75
C GLU A 200 -3.58 22.87 -5.71
N ILE A 201 -2.61 22.05 -5.28
CA ILE A 201 -2.06 21.02 -6.18
C ILE A 201 -3.09 19.95 -6.55
N SER A 202 -3.97 19.58 -5.63
CA SER A 202 -5.03 18.61 -5.91
C SER A 202 -6.08 19.16 -6.87
N GLU A 203 -6.30 20.47 -6.90
CA GLU A 203 -7.22 21.14 -7.82
C GLU A 203 -6.57 21.41 -9.19
N LYS A 204 -5.31 21.88 -9.20
CA LYS A 204 -4.58 22.27 -10.42
C LYS A 204 -4.01 21.08 -11.20
N TYR A 205 -3.65 20.01 -10.50
CA TYR A 205 -3.03 18.81 -11.06
C TYR A 205 -3.89 17.58 -10.70
N PRO A 206 -5.02 17.38 -11.39
CA PRO A 206 -5.95 16.28 -11.07
C PRO A 206 -5.34 14.89 -11.29
N GLY A 207 -4.23 14.80 -12.04
CA GLY A 207 -3.43 13.57 -12.14
C GLY A 207 -2.66 13.23 -10.86
N THR A 208 -2.62 14.12 -9.86
CA THR A 208 -2.06 13.85 -8.53
C THR A 208 -3.14 13.31 -7.59
N PHE A 209 -2.78 12.36 -6.74
CA PHE A 209 -3.74 11.69 -5.86
C PHE A 209 -3.15 11.42 -4.47
N LEU A 210 -4.03 11.19 -3.48
CA LEU A 210 -3.64 10.95 -2.08
C LEU A 210 -2.72 12.05 -1.49
N ASN A 211 -2.85 13.30 -1.94
CA ASN A 211 -2.05 14.41 -1.40
C ASN A 211 -2.53 14.87 -0.01
N ARG A 212 -3.83 14.79 0.20
CA ARG A 212 -4.53 15.24 1.40
C ARG A 212 -5.63 14.24 1.75
N ASP A 213 -5.97 14.15 3.02
CA ASP A 213 -7.23 13.54 3.43
C ASP A 213 -8.32 14.62 3.49
N PRO A 214 -9.42 14.55 2.72
CA PRO A 214 -10.54 15.48 2.88
C PRO A 214 -11.14 15.42 4.29
N ASN A 215 -11.13 14.24 4.92
CA ASN A 215 -11.74 13.95 6.21
C ASN A 215 -10.80 14.22 7.40
N SER A 216 -9.56 14.66 7.15
CA SER A 216 -8.61 15.05 8.21
C SER A 216 -7.89 16.36 7.87
N GLU A 217 -7.44 17.10 8.87
CA GLU A 217 -6.58 18.27 8.63
C GLU A 217 -5.12 17.93 8.30
N LYS A 218 -4.78 16.64 8.20
CA LYS A 218 -3.39 16.18 8.01
C LYS A 218 -3.02 16.15 6.53
N SER A 219 -1.87 16.73 6.22
CA SER A 219 -1.15 16.48 4.96
C SER A 219 -0.74 15.00 4.91
N ILE A 220 -1.02 14.33 3.78
CA ILE A 220 -0.59 12.93 3.57
C ILE A 220 0.79 12.90 2.91
N ILE A 221 1.16 13.93 2.15
CA ILE A 221 2.42 13.97 1.39
C ILE A 221 3.66 14.09 2.27
N SER A 222 3.53 14.64 3.49
CA SER A 222 4.68 14.92 4.35
C SER A 222 4.81 13.91 5.49
N PRO A 223 5.95 13.20 5.60
CA PRO A 223 6.13 12.25 6.68
C PRO A 223 6.25 12.97 8.03
N ASN A 224 5.71 12.35 9.09
CA ASN A 224 5.88 12.84 10.47
C ASN A 224 7.07 12.14 11.15
N THR A 225 8.24 12.22 10.52
CA THR A 225 9.47 11.55 10.99
C THR A 225 10.68 12.47 10.83
N PRO A 226 11.79 12.23 11.57
CA PRO A 226 13.03 13.02 11.44
C PRO A 226 13.80 12.80 10.12
N CYS A 227 13.19 12.13 9.14
CA CYS A 227 13.85 11.73 7.90
C CYS A 227 14.12 12.91 6.95
N PRO A 228 15.01 12.74 5.94
CA PRO A 228 15.36 13.77 4.96
C PRO A 228 14.26 14.10 3.95
N VAL A 229 13.16 13.35 3.90
CA VAL A 229 12.06 13.59 2.93
C VAL A 229 11.26 14.81 3.34
N LEU A 230 11.08 15.78 2.45
CA LEU A 230 10.19 16.93 2.62
C LEU A 230 8.74 16.54 2.36
N TYR A 231 8.47 15.99 1.18
CA TYR A 231 7.17 15.44 0.79
C TYR A 231 7.30 14.39 -0.32
N GLY A 232 6.29 13.55 -0.46
CA GLY A 232 6.08 12.63 -1.58
C GLY A 232 4.78 12.95 -2.31
N ILE A 233 4.84 13.32 -3.59
CA ILE A 233 3.67 13.58 -4.44
C ILE A 233 3.39 12.34 -5.27
N ARG A 234 2.19 11.76 -5.16
CA ARG A 234 1.78 10.63 -6.00
C ARG A 234 0.98 11.12 -7.20
N ALA A 235 1.21 10.51 -8.35
CA ALA A 235 0.58 10.91 -9.60
C ALA A 235 0.38 9.75 -10.58
N GLU A 236 -0.56 9.93 -11.51
CA GLU A 236 -0.81 9.05 -12.66
C GLU A 236 0.29 9.16 -13.72
N SER A 237 0.96 10.32 -13.80
CA SER A 237 2.04 10.58 -14.76
C SER A 237 3.28 11.21 -14.10
N GLU A 238 4.45 10.96 -14.70
CA GLU A 238 5.71 11.60 -14.31
C GLU A 238 5.62 13.14 -14.41
N ASN A 239 4.99 13.63 -15.48
CA ASN A 239 4.82 15.05 -15.75
C ASN A 239 3.95 15.74 -14.68
N ASP A 240 2.83 15.13 -14.28
CA ASP A 240 1.97 15.71 -13.23
C ASP A 240 2.70 15.78 -11.88
N ALA A 241 3.48 14.75 -11.55
CA ALA A 241 4.30 14.75 -10.34
C ALA A 241 5.31 15.91 -10.36
N GLN A 242 5.98 16.10 -11.50
CA GLN A 242 6.97 17.17 -11.69
C GLN A 242 6.34 18.56 -11.63
N LEU A 243 5.25 18.80 -12.35
CA LEU A 243 4.56 20.10 -12.36
C LEU A 243 4.02 20.46 -10.97
N ALA A 244 3.44 19.50 -10.25
CA ALA A 244 2.99 19.70 -8.89
C ALA A 244 4.14 20.05 -7.93
N HIS A 245 5.30 19.40 -8.08
CA HIS A 245 6.49 19.75 -7.31
C HIS A 245 6.98 21.17 -7.62
N LEU A 246 7.11 21.53 -8.90
CA LEU A 246 7.54 22.86 -9.32
C LEU A 246 6.59 23.95 -8.79
N TYR A 247 5.28 23.68 -8.81
CA TYR A 247 4.29 24.56 -8.21
C TYR A 247 4.51 24.75 -6.71
N LEU A 248 4.64 23.66 -5.94
CA LEU A 248 4.91 23.75 -4.49
C LEU A 248 6.20 24.52 -4.21
N GLN A 249 7.23 24.31 -5.02
CA GLN A 249 8.52 25.00 -4.89
C GLN A 249 8.44 26.46 -5.34
N SER A 250 7.48 26.88 -6.17
CA SER A 250 7.30 28.29 -6.55
C SER A 250 6.75 29.16 -5.42
N ILE A 251 6.08 28.55 -4.43
CA ILE A 251 5.42 29.25 -3.32
C ILE A 251 6.44 29.58 -2.23
N GLY A 252 6.69 30.87 -1.99
CA GLY A 252 7.69 31.34 -1.01
C GLY A 252 7.41 30.97 0.45
N LYS A 253 6.18 30.59 0.79
CA LYS A 253 5.80 30.10 2.13
C LYS A 253 6.24 28.67 2.40
N ASN A 254 6.58 27.90 1.35
CA ASN A 254 6.98 26.51 1.48
C ASN A 254 8.50 26.39 1.65
N GLU A 255 8.92 25.43 2.45
CA GLU A 255 10.31 25.02 2.56
C GLU A 255 10.85 24.58 1.19
N LYS A 256 12.06 25.03 0.87
CA LYS A 256 12.74 24.64 -0.37
C LYS A 256 13.29 23.24 -0.27
N SER A 257 13.11 22.49 -1.34
CA SER A 257 13.74 21.20 -1.52
C SER A 257 15.17 21.39 -2.01
N SER A 258 16.11 20.60 -1.50
CA SER A 258 17.49 20.58 -2.00
C SER A 258 17.57 19.83 -3.33
N GLU A 259 16.91 18.68 -3.38
CA GLU A 259 16.95 17.74 -4.51
C GLU A 259 15.63 16.96 -4.53
N PHE A 260 15.28 16.39 -5.67
CA PHE A 260 14.12 15.49 -5.77
C PHE A 260 14.41 14.32 -6.72
N ARG A 261 13.58 13.28 -6.63
CA ARG A 261 13.58 12.17 -7.59
C ARG A 261 12.18 11.68 -7.85
N ILE A 262 11.90 11.35 -9.11
CA ILE A 262 10.66 10.73 -9.54
C ILE A 262 10.88 9.23 -9.66
N TRP A 263 9.98 8.45 -9.08
CA TRP A 263 10.01 7.00 -9.03
C TRP A 263 8.79 6.43 -9.73
N ARG A 264 8.99 5.43 -10.57
CA ARG A 264 7.90 4.53 -10.96
C ARG A 264 7.62 3.58 -9.79
N THR A 265 6.37 3.39 -9.42
CA THR A 265 6.01 2.68 -8.19
C THR A 265 4.77 1.80 -8.32
N ASN A 266 4.71 0.73 -7.52
CA ASN A 266 3.54 -0.13 -7.36
C ASN A 266 2.56 0.39 -6.29
N GLN A 267 2.74 1.63 -5.82
CA GLN A 267 1.79 2.23 -4.90
C GLN A 267 0.44 2.45 -5.57
N ALA A 268 -0.64 2.27 -4.81
CA ALA A 268 -2.02 2.41 -5.27
C ALA A 268 -2.43 1.48 -6.44
N THR A 269 -1.74 0.34 -6.63
CA THR A 269 -2.09 -0.65 -7.68
C THR A 269 -2.87 -1.86 -7.16
N GLY A 270 -2.80 -2.16 -5.86
CA GLY A 270 -3.45 -3.32 -5.25
C GLY A 270 -2.71 -4.64 -5.44
N ASP A 271 -1.43 -4.62 -5.83
CA ASP A 271 -0.66 -5.83 -6.19
C ASP A 271 -0.58 -6.90 -5.08
N HIS A 272 -0.73 -6.50 -3.80
CA HIS A 272 -0.77 -7.41 -2.65
C HIS A 272 -2.11 -8.13 -2.48
N ILE A 273 -3.17 -7.69 -3.16
CA ILE A 273 -4.48 -8.34 -3.14
C ILE A 273 -4.56 -9.27 -4.35
N GLU A 274 -4.65 -10.58 -4.09
CA GLU A 274 -4.70 -11.58 -5.16
C GLU A 274 -6.03 -11.55 -5.93
N LYS A 275 -7.13 -11.32 -5.21
CA LYS A 275 -8.49 -11.32 -5.77
C LYS A 275 -9.49 -10.72 -4.80
N THR A 276 -10.66 -10.38 -5.34
CA THR A 276 -11.86 -10.06 -4.57
C THR A 276 -12.54 -11.36 -4.11
N PHE A 277 -13.01 -11.40 -2.86
CA PHE A 277 -13.72 -12.55 -2.30
C PHE A 277 -15.21 -12.25 -2.16
N THR A 278 -16.03 -13.28 -2.30
CA THR A 278 -17.47 -13.22 -1.98
C THR A 278 -17.75 -14.21 -0.86
N SER A 279 -18.36 -13.75 0.23
CA SER A 279 -18.58 -14.58 1.41
C SER A 279 -19.90 -14.30 2.07
N THR A 280 -20.44 -15.30 2.77
CA THR A 280 -21.68 -15.19 3.54
C THR A 280 -21.35 -14.99 5.00
N LEU A 281 -21.98 -14.01 5.66
CA LEU A 281 -21.75 -13.75 7.08
C LEU A 281 -22.40 -14.85 7.95
N MET A 282 -21.61 -15.49 8.80
CA MET A 282 -22.02 -16.66 9.61
C MET A 282 -22.59 -16.28 10.97
N SER A 283 -22.18 -15.13 11.51
CA SER A 283 -22.64 -14.59 12.79
C SER A 283 -22.82 -13.09 12.69
N ASN A 284 -23.57 -12.47 13.60
CA ASN A 284 -23.60 -11.01 13.65
C ASN A 284 -22.18 -10.45 13.93
N PRO A 285 -21.86 -9.24 13.44
CA PRO A 285 -20.57 -8.61 13.68
C PRO A 285 -20.24 -8.51 15.18
N LYS A 286 -19.01 -8.86 15.56
CA LYS A 286 -18.53 -8.74 16.94
C LYS A 286 -17.69 -7.48 17.08
N ILE A 287 -18.16 -6.53 17.87
CA ILE A 287 -17.43 -5.30 18.19
C ILE A 287 -16.56 -5.57 19.42
N ILE A 288 -15.25 -5.35 19.30
CA ILE A 288 -14.28 -5.55 20.39
C ILE A 288 -13.79 -4.21 20.96
N LYS A 289 -13.09 -4.26 22.11
CA LYS A 289 -12.50 -3.08 22.76
C LYS A 289 -11.62 -2.33 21.75
N GLY A 290 -11.80 -1.01 21.66
CA GLY A 290 -11.15 -0.15 20.67
C GLY A 290 -11.98 0.11 19.41
N GLY A 291 -13.17 -0.49 19.29
CA GLY A 291 -14.10 -0.23 18.17
C GLY A 291 -13.82 -1.04 16.90
N HIS A 292 -12.91 -2.02 16.98
CA HIS A 292 -12.67 -2.94 15.86
C HIS A 292 -13.84 -3.92 15.71
N VAL A 293 -14.11 -4.33 14.48
CA VAL A 293 -15.20 -5.25 14.14
C VAL A 293 -14.63 -6.54 13.57
N ILE A 294 -15.06 -7.66 14.14
CA ILE A 294 -14.74 -9.00 13.65
C ILE A 294 -15.96 -9.57 12.92
N LEU A 295 -15.74 -10.06 11.70
CA LEU A 295 -16.73 -10.71 10.87
C LEU A 295 -16.31 -12.16 10.62
N ASN A 296 -17.16 -13.12 11.01
CA ASN A 296 -16.96 -14.52 10.67
C ASN A 296 -17.72 -14.84 9.37
N VAL A 297 -16.99 -15.28 8.36
CA VAL A 297 -17.57 -15.52 7.03
C VAL A 297 -17.28 -16.93 6.52
N LEU A 298 -18.20 -17.43 5.71
CA LEU A 298 -17.98 -18.62 4.89
C LEU A 298 -17.65 -18.19 3.47
N ASP A 299 -16.47 -18.60 2.98
CA ASP A 299 -16.02 -18.30 1.63
C ASP A 299 -16.85 -19.12 0.61
N ASN A 300 -17.67 -18.43 -0.19
CA ASN A 300 -18.56 -19.08 -1.14
C ASN A 300 -17.80 -19.73 -2.30
N GLY A 301 -16.53 -19.35 -2.55
CA GLY A 301 -15.72 -19.93 -3.62
C GLY A 301 -15.02 -21.22 -3.25
N ASN A 302 -14.92 -21.55 -1.96
CA ASN A 302 -14.24 -22.77 -1.48
C ASN A 302 -15.10 -23.61 -0.53
N HIS A 303 -16.38 -23.26 -0.36
CA HIS A 303 -17.49 -23.91 0.38
C HIS A 303 -17.23 -24.46 1.81
N LEU A 304 -15.99 -24.50 2.31
CA LEU A 304 -15.59 -25.17 3.55
C LEU A 304 -14.58 -24.36 4.40
N ASN A 305 -14.09 -23.22 3.93
CA ASN A 305 -13.13 -22.41 4.69
C ASN A 305 -13.82 -21.23 5.37
N GLN A 306 -13.95 -21.34 6.69
CA GLN A 306 -14.31 -20.23 7.56
C GLN A 306 -13.13 -19.27 7.65
N LYS A 307 -13.43 -17.96 7.55
CA LYS A 307 -12.43 -16.90 7.66
C LYS A 307 -12.88 -15.85 8.66
N GLU A 308 -11.92 -15.32 9.41
CA GLU A 308 -12.13 -14.19 10.31
C GLU A 308 -11.62 -12.91 9.62
N LEU A 309 -12.54 -11.97 9.34
CA LEU A 309 -12.22 -10.67 8.77
C LEU A 309 -12.24 -9.61 9.88
N VAL A 310 -11.30 -8.67 9.83
CA VAL A 310 -11.16 -7.60 10.79
C VAL A 310 -11.24 -6.26 10.08
N ALA A 311 -12.20 -5.42 10.50
CA ALA A 311 -12.23 -4.00 10.19
C ALA A 311 -11.76 -3.21 11.41
N PHE A 312 -10.60 -2.55 11.31
CA PHE A 312 -10.06 -1.73 12.38
C PHE A 312 -10.90 -0.46 12.56
N SER A 313 -10.83 0.20 13.72
CA SER A 313 -11.69 1.36 14.00
C SER A 313 -11.28 2.55 13.14
N GLU A 314 -9.99 2.60 12.80
CA GLU A 314 -9.36 3.53 11.87
C GLU A 314 -9.75 3.27 10.40
N SER A 315 -10.42 2.15 10.09
CA SER A 315 -10.85 1.83 8.71
C SER A 315 -12.08 2.61 8.25
N GLY A 316 -12.56 3.58 9.03
CA GLY A 316 -13.59 4.55 8.63
C GLY A 316 -14.87 3.91 8.08
N ASN A 317 -15.18 4.17 6.80
CA ASN A 317 -16.38 3.65 6.15
C ASN A 317 -16.45 2.11 6.12
N VAL A 318 -15.30 1.43 6.03
CA VAL A 318 -15.27 -0.05 6.09
C VAL A 318 -15.74 -0.54 7.45
N ASN A 319 -15.27 0.07 8.53
CA ASN A 319 -15.68 -0.26 9.89
C ASN A 319 -17.17 0.05 10.09
N THR A 320 -17.62 1.23 9.66
CA THR A 320 -19.02 1.66 9.75
C THR A 320 -19.96 0.70 9.01
N LEU A 321 -19.57 0.25 7.81
CA LEU A 321 -20.34 -0.76 7.08
C LEU A 321 -20.32 -2.10 7.81
N ALA A 322 -19.15 -2.56 8.27
CA ALA A 322 -19.01 -3.83 8.97
C ALA A 322 -19.92 -3.92 10.22
N GLN A 323 -20.07 -2.84 10.99
CA GLN A 323 -20.97 -2.79 12.15
C GLN A 323 -22.45 -2.96 11.76
N LYS A 324 -22.86 -2.55 10.56
CA LYS A 324 -24.25 -2.57 10.10
C LYS A 324 -24.66 -3.89 9.42
N LEU A 325 -23.73 -4.82 9.21
CA LEU A 325 -24.01 -6.12 8.60
C LEU A 325 -24.77 -7.04 9.58
N THR A 326 -25.44 -8.06 9.04
CA THR A 326 -26.14 -9.08 9.84
C THR A 326 -25.93 -10.48 9.28
N VAL A 327 -26.11 -11.48 10.14
CA VAL A 327 -25.95 -12.89 9.78
C VAL A 327 -26.78 -13.27 8.55
N GLY A 328 -26.13 -13.88 7.56
CA GLY A 328 -26.70 -14.29 6.27
C GLY A 328 -26.62 -13.23 5.17
N ASP A 329 -26.08 -12.04 5.43
CA ASP A 329 -25.69 -11.11 4.36
C ASP A 329 -24.60 -11.74 3.49
N ILE A 330 -24.68 -11.48 2.18
CA ILE A 330 -23.59 -11.78 1.25
C ILE A 330 -22.81 -10.51 1.01
N ILE A 331 -21.51 -10.58 1.27
CA ILE A 331 -20.58 -9.47 1.12
C ILE A 331 -19.50 -9.80 0.08
N GLN A 332 -19.00 -8.76 -0.55
CA GLN A 332 -17.75 -8.76 -1.29
C GLN A 332 -16.69 -8.00 -0.51
N TRP A 333 -15.47 -8.48 -0.50
CA TRP A 333 -14.40 -7.86 0.25
C TRP A 333 -13.02 -8.08 -0.38
N GLU A 334 -12.12 -7.15 -0.08
CA GLU A 334 -10.69 -7.23 -0.37
C GLU A 334 -9.92 -7.05 0.92
N GLY A 335 -8.90 -7.85 1.12
CA GLY A 335 -8.09 -7.82 2.33
C GLY A 335 -6.92 -8.78 2.26
N MET A 336 -6.05 -8.66 3.25
CA MET A 336 -4.82 -9.43 3.31
C MET A 336 -4.74 -10.24 4.60
N GLU A 337 -4.31 -11.51 4.48
CA GLU A 337 -4.06 -12.38 5.63
C GLU A 337 -2.82 -11.88 6.38
N ALA A 338 -2.99 -11.57 7.67
CA ALA A 338 -1.90 -11.23 8.56
C ALA A 338 -1.24 -12.49 9.14
N ASN A 339 -0.09 -12.32 9.81
CA ASN A 339 0.60 -13.41 10.50
C ASN A 339 -0.29 -14.13 11.53
N SER A 340 -1.30 -13.45 12.07
CA SER A 340 -2.32 -13.97 13.00
C SER A 340 -3.39 -14.84 12.33
N LYS A 341 -3.31 -15.10 11.01
CA LYS A 341 -4.34 -15.80 10.23
C LYS A 341 -5.69 -15.09 10.10
N THR A 342 -5.77 -13.87 10.61
CA THR A 342 -6.91 -12.98 10.42
C THR A 342 -6.73 -12.16 9.15
N ILE A 343 -7.85 -11.80 8.51
CA ILE A 343 -7.83 -10.99 7.28
C ILE A 343 -8.10 -9.54 7.62
N HIS A 344 -7.17 -8.66 7.31
CA HIS A 344 -7.31 -7.23 7.50
C HIS A 344 -8.02 -6.65 6.28
N LEU A 345 -9.23 -6.11 6.48
CA LEU A 345 -10.05 -5.57 5.40
C LEU A 345 -9.49 -4.24 4.86
N GLU A 346 -9.44 -4.13 3.54
CA GLU A 346 -9.12 -2.89 2.82
C GLU A 346 -10.30 -2.36 2.03
N LYS A 347 -11.20 -3.24 1.55
CA LYS A 347 -12.47 -2.84 0.95
C LYS A 347 -13.59 -3.79 1.36
N LEU A 348 -14.80 -3.25 1.43
CA LEU A 348 -16.00 -4.01 1.77
C LEU A 348 -17.19 -3.51 0.95
N ARG A 349 -18.06 -4.42 0.54
CA ARG A 349 -19.31 -4.12 -0.16
C ARG A 349 -20.37 -5.11 0.29
N LEU A 350 -21.56 -4.60 0.63
CA LEU A 350 -22.74 -5.46 0.72
C LEU A 350 -23.18 -5.82 -0.70
N MET A 351 -23.29 -7.11 -1.01
CA MET A 351 -23.76 -7.59 -2.31
C MET A 351 -25.24 -7.96 -2.27
N ARG A 352 -25.64 -8.66 -1.21
CA ARG A 352 -27.04 -9.03 -1.00
C ARG A 352 -27.36 -8.99 0.48
N ALA A 353 -28.32 -8.16 0.84
CA ALA A 353 -28.82 -8.10 2.20
C ALA A 353 -29.74 -9.30 2.46
N LYS A 354 -29.66 -9.87 3.66
CA LYS A 354 -30.77 -10.66 4.19
C LYS A 354 -31.97 -9.73 4.44
N LEU A 355 -33.18 -10.27 4.35
CA LEU A 355 -34.40 -9.54 4.71
C LEU A 355 -34.33 -9.06 6.17
N ARG A 356 -34.41 -7.74 6.37
CA ARG A 356 -34.42 -7.06 7.68
C ARG A 356 -35.74 -6.32 7.86
N ASN A 357 -36.12 -6.04 9.10
CA ASN A 357 -37.34 -5.28 9.43
C ASN A 357 -38.60 -5.80 8.72
N CYS A 358 -38.72 -7.13 8.59
CA CYS A 358 -39.76 -7.79 7.83
C CYS A 358 -41.15 -7.36 8.30
N LYS A 359 -41.88 -6.66 7.42
CA LYS A 359 -43.30 -6.36 7.58
C LYS A 359 -44.09 -7.19 6.59
N ARG A 360 -45.34 -7.47 6.96
CA ARG A 360 -46.26 -8.04 5.97
C ARG A 360 -46.55 -6.98 4.90
N PRO A 361 -46.65 -7.37 3.63
CA PRO A 361 -47.09 -6.46 2.59
C PRO A 361 -48.45 -5.86 2.96
N THR A 362 -48.73 -4.67 2.44
CA THR A 362 -50.06 -4.07 2.46
C THR A 362 -50.84 -4.50 1.22
N CYS A 363 -52.14 -4.70 1.36
CA CYS A 363 -53.00 -4.95 0.22
C CYS A 363 -53.08 -3.67 -0.64
N ILE A 364 -53.37 -3.82 -1.93
CA ILE A 364 -53.60 -2.71 -2.87
C ILE A 364 -54.68 -1.74 -2.34
N CYS A 365 -55.66 -2.24 -1.58
CA CYS A 365 -56.68 -1.39 -0.92
C CYS A 365 -56.19 -0.60 0.31
N GLY A 366 -54.90 -0.67 0.65
CA GLY A 366 -54.27 0.03 1.79
C GLY A 366 -54.37 -0.70 3.14
N TYR A 367 -55.21 -1.73 3.28
CA TYR A 367 -55.35 -2.47 4.54
C TYR A 367 -54.28 -3.55 4.71
N LYS A 368 -53.96 -3.86 5.97
CA LYS A 368 -53.02 -4.93 6.32
C LYS A 368 -53.62 -6.31 6.07
N TYR A 369 -52.79 -7.22 5.59
CA TYR A 369 -53.11 -8.64 5.51
C TYR A 369 -53.06 -9.32 6.89
N ILE A 370 -54.04 -10.19 7.18
CA ILE A 370 -54.07 -11.06 8.37
C ILE A 370 -53.73 -12.52 8.04
N SER A 371 -53.24 -13.24 9.05
CA SER A 371 -52.92 -14.67 8.94
C SER A 371 -54.21 -15.49 9.06
N LEU A 372 -54.40 -16.48 8.20
CA LEU A 372 -55.49 -17.46 8.32
C LEU A 372 -55.08 -18.75 9.08
N GLY A 373 -53.86 -18.81 9.62
CA GLY A 373 -53.31 -20.00 10.30
C GLY A 373 -51.98 -20.44 9.68
N LYS A 374 -51.39 -21.54 10.17
CA LYS A 374 -50.13 -22.11 9.64
C LYS A 374 -50.34 -22.59 8.19
N ASN A 375 -49.39 -22.35 7.30
CA ASN A 375 -49.40 -22.71 5.87
C ASN A 375 -50.58 -22.21 5.00
N LYS A 376 -51.49 -21.40 5.53
CA LYS A 376 -52.56 -20.75 4.76
C LYS A 376 -52.12 -19.40 4.18
N PRO A 377 -52.71 -18.94 3.06
CA PRO A 377 -52.44 -17.62 2.49
C PRO A 377 -52.88 -16.50 3.44
N LEU A 378 -52.37 -15.31 3.19
CA LEU A 378 -52.73 -14.10 3.88
C LEU A 378 -54.05 -13.55 3.32
N LYS A 379 -54.98 -13.07 4.17
CA LYS A 379 -56.26 -12.48 3.73
C LYS A 379 -56.36 -11.01 4.11
N CYS A 380 -56.79 -10.16 3.19
CA CYS A 380 -57.04 -8.75 3.50
C CYS A 380 -58.28 -8.61 4.40
N LYS A 381 -58.21 -7.77 5.44
CA LYS A 381 -59.36 -7.52 6.32
C LYS A 381 -60.56 -6.90 5.59
N LYS A 382 -60.32 -6.02 4.61
CA LYS A 382 -61.38 -5.23 3.95
C LYS A 382 -61.89 -5.87 2.66
N CYS A 383 -61.02 -6.06 1.67
CA CYS A 383 -61.42 -6.57 0.35
C CYS A 383 -61.29 -8.10 0.21
N HIS A 384 -60.88 -8.79 1.27
CA HIS A 384 -60.79 -10.25 1.33
C HIS A 384 -59.88 -10.94 0.30
N THR A 385 -59.14 -10.18 -0.52
CA THR A 385 -58.11 -10.71 -1.43
C THR A 385 -57.07 -11.55 -0.69
N LEU A 386 -56.56 -12.58 -1.36
CA LEU A 386 -55.51 -13.45 -0.85
C LEU A 386 -54.13 -13.01 -1.34
N SER A 387 -53.10 -13.23 -0.52
CA SER A 387 -51.70 -13.03 -0.88
C SER A 387 -50.88 -14.26 -0.45
N PRO A 388 -49.83 -14.64 -1.19
CA PRO A 388 -48.83 -15.56 -0.70
C PRO A 388 -48.19 -15.02 0.59
N ARG A 389 -47.55 -15.90 1.36
CA ARG A 389 -47.00 -15.60 2.68
C ARG A 389 -45.65 -14.89 2.57
N LEU A 390 -45.67 -13.69 1.98
CA LEU A 390 -44.49 -12.87 1.71
C LEU A 390 -44.14 -11.98 2.90
N TRP A 391 -42.85 -11.67 3.00
CA TRP A 391 -42.31 -10.67 3.90
C TRP A 391 -41.60 -9.61 3.08
N ASN A 392 -41.97 -8.35 3.31
CA ASN A 392 -41.24 -7.22 2.75
C ASN A 392 -40.26 -6.75 3.82
N GLY A 393 -38.97 -6.92 3.55
CA GLY A 393 -37.90 -6.33 4.34
C GLY A 393 -37.25 -5.19 3.57
N SER A 394 -36.72 -4.20 4.28
CA SER A 394 -35.90 -3.14 3.70
C SER A 394 -34.50 -3.21 4.29
N CYS A 395 -33.50 -2.84 3.48
CA CYS A 395 -32.13 -2.64 3.93
C CYS A 395 -31.67 -1.29 3.39
N ASP A 396 -31.42 -0.35 4.30
CA ASP A 396 -31.03 1.02 3.94
C ASP A 396 -29.50 1.15 3.73
N ILE A 397 -28.80 0.03 3.54
CA ILE A 397 -27.37 -0.01 3.28
C ILE A 397 -27.15 0.00 1.76
N PRO A 398 -26.41 0.99 1.22
CA PRO A 398 -26.08 1.01 -0.21
C PRO A 398 -25.22 -0.19 -0.62
N TYR A 399 -25.49 -0.75 -1.81
CA TYR A 399 -24.73 -1.85 -2.41
C TYR A 399 -23.49 -1.35 -3.15
N ILE A 400 -22.68 -0.49 -2.52
CA ILE A 400 -21.48 0.11 -3.10
C ILE A 400 -20.23 -0.35 -2.36
N TRP A 401 -19.07 -0.24 -3.02
CA TRP A 401 -17.78 -0.41 -2.36
C TRP A 401 -17.50 0.74 -1.39
N VAL A 402 -16.98 0.39 -0.22
CA VAL A 402 -16.38 1.32 0.72
C VAL A 402 -14.93 0.95 0.98
N GLU A 403 -14.11 1.95 1.22
CA GLU A 403 -12.69 1.85 1.56
C GLU A 403 -12.35 2.82 2.72
N PRO A 404 -11.20 2.65 3.40
CA PRO A 404 -10.74 3.60 4.41
C PRO A 404 -10.50 5.00 3.84
N ASP A 405 -10.48 6.00 4.72
CA ASP A 405 -10.05 7.35 4.37
C ASP A 405 -8.62 7.34 3.84
N ALA A 406 -8.29 8.32 3.00
CA ALA A 406 -7.00 8.39 2.30
C ALA A 406 -5.79 8.29 3.26
N SER A 407 -5.85 8.89 4.45
CA SER A 407 -4.77 8.81 5.45
C SER A 407 -4.59 7.44 6.11
N GLN A 408 -5.60 6.58 6.03
CA GLN A 408 -5.63 5.24 6.68
C GLN A 408 -5.42 4.10 5.68
N ARG A 409 -5.29 4.41 4.39
CA ARG A 409 -4.97 3.43 3.36
C ARG A 409 -3.50 3.02 3.44
N ARG A 410 -3.25 1.75 3.13
CA ARG A 410 -1.88 1.26 2.92
C ARG A 410 -1.34 1.81 1.61
N HIS A 411 -0.01 1.92 1.51
CA HIS A 411 0.66 2.40 0.30
C HIS A 411 0.27 1.63 -0.98
N LEU A 412 0.05 0.33 -0.87
CA LEU A 412 -0.32 -0.52 -2.01
C LEU A 412 -1.83 -0.50 -2.32
N ALA A 413 -2.69 -0.06 -1.39
CA ALA A 413 -4.13 -0.17 -1.55
C ALA A 413 -4.60 0.69 -2.72
N LYS A 414 -5.19 0.05 -3.75
CA LYS A 414 -5.74 0.73 -4.92
C LYS A 414 -7.01 1.48 -4.54
N PRO A 415 -7.06 2.82 -4.67
CA PRO A 415 -8.27 3.61 -4.47
C PRO A 415 -9.43 3.14 -5.34
N ILE A 416 -10.66 3.20 -4.85
CA ILE A 416 -11.88 2.90 -5.63
C ILE A 416 -11.96 3.75 -6.89
N GLU A 417 -11.56 5.02 -6.81
CA GLU A 417 -11.52 5.96 -7.96
C GLU A 417 -10.67 5.44 -9.12
N ARG A 418 -9.60 4.68 -8.81
CA ARG A 418 -8.72 4.04 -9.81
C ARG A 418 -9.21 2.68 -10.29
N MET A 419 -10.26 2.13 -9.70
CA MET A 419 -10.87 0.85 -10.13
C MET A 419 -11.86 1.04 -11.26
N THR A 420 -12.52 2.20 -11.33
CA THR A 420 -13.54 2.55 -12.33
C THR A 420 -12.98 3.11 -13.64
N LEU A 421 -11.67 3.38 -13.71
CA LEU A 421 -10.99 3.99 -14.85
C LEU A 421 -10.40 2.96 -15.84
N ARG A 422 -10.91 1.72 -15.87
CA ARG A 422 -10.48 0.68 -16.83
C ARG A 422 -11.67 0.02 -17.51
#